data_AF-A0A7K2P1B1-F1
#
_entry.id   AF-A0A7K2P1B1-F1
#
_cell.length_a   1.000
_cell.length_b   1.000
_cell.length_c   1.000
_cell.angle_alpha   90.00
_cell.angle_beta   90.00
_cell.angle_gamma   90.00
#
_symmetry.space_group_name_H-M   'P 1'
#
loop_
_entity.id
_entity.type
_entity.pdbx_description
1 polymer ?
#
loop_
_entity_poly.entity_id
_entity_poly.type
_entity_poly.pdbx_seq_one_letter_code
_entity_poly.pdbx_strand_id
1 'polypeptide(L)' 'QLDTDQEEETARDLVTRKLRATRGLDRDKRLRRLAGMLARKGYPEGMALRVVRQALEEEGEDTEHLGDEGF' A
#
# COMPACT_ATOMS: atom_id res chain seq x y z
N GLN A 1 11.28 -2.80 21.39
CA GLN A 1 11.15 -1.67 20.43
C GLN A 1 11.43 -2.11 18.99
N LEU A 2 12.01 -3.28 18.74
CA LEU A 2 12.19 -3.84 17.39
C LEU A 2 10.87 -4.31 16.72
N ASP A 3 9.82 -4.57 17.51
CA ASP A 3 8.58 -5.18 17.02
C ASP A 3 7.78 -4.22 16.12
N THR A 4 7.72 -2.93 16.45
CA THR A 4 6.90 -1.95 15.70
C THR A 4 7.47 -1.63 14.32
N ASP A 5 8.79 -1.47 14.21
CA ASP A 5 9.44 -1.20 12.92
C ASP A 5 9.34 -2.42 12.00
N GLN A 6 9.49 -3.62 12.56
CA GLN A 6 9.35 -4.88 11.82
C GLN A 6 7.90 -5.12 11.36
N GLU A 7 6.91 -4.80 12.21
CA GLU A 7 5.49 -4.84 11.86
C GLU A 7 5.17 -3.88 10.71
N GLU A 8 5.72 -2.67 10.73
CA GLU A 8 5.52 -1.67 9.68
C GLU A 8 6.12 -2.12 8.34
N GLU A 9 7.36 -2.62 8.36
CA GLU A 9 8.02 -3.14 7.16
C GLU A 9 7.21 -4.30 6.56
N THR A 10 6.75 -5.23 7.41
CA THR A 10 5.92 -6.36 6.97
C THR A 10 4.59 -5.88 6.38
N ALA A 11 3.94 -4.89 7.00
CA ALA A 11 2.71 -4.31 6.49
C ALA A 11 2.93 -3.67 5.10
N ARG A 12 4.06 -2.98 4.92
CA ARG A 12 4.43 -2.34 3.65
C ARG A 12 4.61 -3.37 2.55
N ASP A 13 5.36 -4.43 2.81
CA ASP A 13 5.57 -5.52 1.85
C ASP A 13 4.26 -6.19 1.40
N LEU A 14 3.34 -6.41 2.35
CA LEU A 14 2.02 -6.96 2.06
C LEU A 14 1.20 -6.02 1.16
N VAL A 15 1.25 -4.72 1.43
CA VAL A 15 0.57 -3.70 0.62
C VAL A 15 1.18 -3.63 -0.77
N THR A 16 2.50 -3.52 -0.90
CA THR A 16 3.22 -3.43 -2.18
C THR A 16 2.93 -4.64 -3.08
N ARG A 17 2.93 -5.86 -2.54
CA ARG A 17 2.52 -7.04 -3.30
C ARG A 17 1.07 -6.98 -3.75
N LYS A 18 0.17 -6.46 -2.90
CA LYS A 18 -1.26 -6.39 -3.21
C LYS A 18 -1.62 -5.20 -4.11
N LEU A 19 -0.80 -4.15 -4.16
CA LEU A 19 -1.01 -2.99 -5.03
C LEU A 19 -1.09 -3.42 -6.49
N ARG A 20 -0.16 -4.27 -6.94
CA ARG A 20 -0.15 -4.86 -8.29
C ARG A 20 -1.45 -5.61 -8.62
N ALA A 21 -1.98 -6.37 -7.66
CA ALA A 21 -3.22 -7.13 -7.82
C ALA A 21 -4.50 -6.27 -7.73
N THR A 22 -4.37 -4.99 -7.37
CA THR A 22 -5.49 -4.04 -7.27
C THR A 22 -5.39 -2.91 -8.31
N ARG A 23 -4.45 -3.01 -9.25
CA ARG A 23 -4.38 -2.13 -10.42
C ARG A 23 -5.68 -2.21 -11.21
N GLY A 24 -6.17 -1.06 -11.67
CA GLY A 24 -7.46 -0.93 -12.37
C GLY A 24 -8.67 -0.75 -11.45
N LEU A 25 -8.50 -0.71 -10.13
CA LEU A 25 -9.55 -0.29 -9.19
C LEU A 25 -9.40 1.19 -8.83
N ASP A 26 -10.53 1.83 -8.51
CA ASP A 26 -10.55 3.19 -7.97
C ASP A 26 -9.71 3.29 -6.69
N ARG A 27 -8.99 4.40 -6.53
CA ARG A 27 -8.10 4.65 -5.38
C ARG A 27 -8.79 4.42 -4.04
N ASP A 28 -10.03 4.88 -3.87
CA ASP A 28 -10.80 4.67 -2.63
C ASP A 28 -11.16 3.20 -2.37
N LYS A 29 -11.42 2.42 -3.42
CA LYS A 29 -11.66 0.98 -3.31
C LYS A 29 -10.38 0.25 -2.91
N ARG A 30 -9.23 0.68 -3.46
CA ARG A 30 -7.91 0.12 -3.12
C ARG A 30 -7.58 0.41 -1.67
N LEU A 31 -7.72 1.65 -1.23
CA LEU A 31 -7.47 2.06 0.15
C LEU A 31 -8.30 1.23 1.14
N ARG A 32 -9.62 1.13 0.94
CA ARG A 32 -10.50 0.30 1.79
C ARG A 32 -10.12 -1.18 1.79
N ARG A 33 -9.78 -1.76 0.64
CA ARG A 33 -9.39 -3.18 0.53
C ARG A 33 -8.08 -3.46 1.26
N LEU A 34 -7.08 -2.61 1.08
CA LEU A 34 -5.75 -2.80 1.66
C LEU A 34 -5.76 -2.52 3.16
N ALA A 35 -6.40 -1.44 3.61
CA ALA A 35 -6.55 -1.15 5.03
C ALA A 35 -7.34 -2.25 5.75
N GLY A 36 -8.44 -2.71 5.16
CA GLY A 36 -9.22 -3.83 5.71
C GLY A 36 -8.46 -5.17 5.72
N MET A 37 -7.54 -5.38 4.78
CA MET A 37 -6.68 -6.57 4.77
C MET A 37 -5.66 -6.54 5.92
N LEU A 38 -5.04 -5.38 6.17
CA LEU A 38 -4.10 -5.21 7.27
C LEU A 38 -4.81 -5.28 8.64
N ALA A 39 -5.97 -4.64 8.79
CA ALA A 39 -6.76 -4.73 10.02
C ALA A 39 -7.12 -6.19 10.38
N ARG A 40 -7.48 -7.01 9.37
CA ARG A 40 -7.74 -8.46 9.56
C ARG A 40 -6.51 -9.27 9.95
N LYS A 41 -5.31 -8.76 9.67
CA LYS A 41 -4.03 -9.37 10.07
C LYS A 41 -3.58 -8.93 11.46
N GLY A 42 -4.33 -8.04 12.12
CA GLY A 42 -4.02 -7.54 13.47
C GLY A 42 -3.19 -6.26 13.49
N TYR A 43 -2.91 -5.65 12.33
CA TYR A 43 -2.18 -4.39 12.29
C TYR A 43 -3.04 -3.24 12.83
N PRO A 44 -2.46 -2.30 13.61
CA PRO A 44 -3.16 -1.12 14.09
C PRO A 44 -3.76 -0.32 12.93
N GLU A 45 -5.01 0.13 13.07
CA GLU A 45 -5.73 0.84 12.01
C GLU A 45 -4.97 2.11 11.53
N GLY A 46 -4.38 2.87 12.47
CA GLY A 46 -3.58 4.05 12.13
C GLY A 46 -2.34 3.71 11.30
N MET A 47 -1.66 2.61 11.61
CA MET A 47 -0.52 2.11 10.83
C MET A 47 -0.98 1.62 9.45
N ALA A 48 -2.03 0.82 9.42
CA ALA A 48 -2.58 0.28 8.17
C ALA A 48 -2.96 1.40 7.19
N LEU A 49 -3.67 2.43 7.65
CA LEU A 49 -4.05 3.55 6.82
C LEU A 49 -2.83 4.35 6.33
N ARG A 50 -1.84 4.60 7.20
CA ARG A 50 -0.61 5.32 6.83
C ARG A 50 0.17 4.58 5.75
N VAL A 51 0.48 3.31 5.98
CA VAL A 51 1.25 2.46 5.05
C VAL A 51 0.53 2.34 3.70
N VAL A 52 -0.79 2.16 3.70
CA VAL A 52 -1.58 2.06 2.47
C VAL A 52 -1.61 3.37 1.68
N ARG A 53 -1.75 4.52 2.35
CA ARG A 53 -1.72 5.83 1.69
C ARG A 53 -0.37 6.09 1.04
N GLN A 54 0.71 5.86 1.79
CA GLN A 54 2.07 6.03 1.31
C GLN A 54 2.35 5.13 0.09
N ALA A 55 2.00 3.85 0.16
CA ALA A 55 2.24 2.95 -0.95
C ALA A 55 1.39 3.27 -2.20
N LEU A 56 0.17 3.80 -2.04
CA LEU A 56 -0.67 4.28 -3.16
C LEU A 56 -0.15 5.58 -3.78
N GLU A 57 0.53 6.41 -2.99
CA GLU A 57 1.20 7.63 -3.45
C GLU A 57 2.47 7.27 -4.22
N GLU A 58 3.33 6.42 -3.64
CA GLU A 58 4.54 5.88 -4.28
C GLU A 58 4.21 5.18 -5.61
N GLU A 59 3.18 4.32 -5.67
CA GLU A 59 2.78 3.70 -6.94
C GLU A 59 2.24 4.72 -7.96
N GLY A 60 1.57 5.78 -7.49
CA GLY A 60 1.11 6.87 -8.33
C GLY A 60 2.29 7.58 -8.99
N GLU A 61 3.28 7.96 -8.20
CA GLU A 61 4.53 8.57 -8.68
C GLU A 61 5.31 7.63 -9.60
N ASP A 62 5.41 6.33 -9.27
CA ASP A 62 6.04 5.32 -10.15
C ASP A 62 5.29 5.21 -11.49
N THR A 63 3.95 5.24 -11.49
CA THR A 63 3.17 5.19 -12.73
C THR A 63 3.30 6.46 -13.56
N GLU A 64 3.52 7.62 -12.94
CA GLU A 64 3.82 8.87 -13.63
C GLU A 64 5.25 8.86 -14.20
N HIS A 65 6.21 8.24 -13.51
CA HIS A 65 7.60 8.12 -13.97
C HIS A 65 7.77 7.10 -15.11
N LEU A 66 6.95 6.05 -15.16
CA LEU A 66 6.93 5.04 -16.22
C LEU A 66 6.20 5.49 -17.50
N GLY A 67 5.67 6.72 -17.55
CA GLY A 67 4.93 7.28 -18.67
C GLY A 67 5.79 8.05 -19.69
N ASP A 68 7.08 8.28 -19.42
CA ASP A 68 7.99 9.10 -20.24
C ASP A 68 9.13 8.27 -20.87
N GLU A 69 8.83 7.06 -21.34
CA GLU A 69 9.72 6.37 -22.29
C GLU A 69 8.91 6.05 -23.55
N GLY A 70 8.78 7.10 -24.37
CA GLY A 70 8.19 7.03 -25.70
C GLY A 70 8.95 6.03 -26.60
N PHE A 71 8.13 5.29 -27.34
CA PHE A 71 8.42 4.41 -28.49
C PHE A 71 9.73 4.65 -29.24
#